data_AF-A0A2Z3N7T2-F1
#
_entry.id   AF-A0A2Z3N7T2-F1
#
_cell.length_a   1.000
_cell.length_b   1.000
_cell.length_c   1.000
_cell.angle_alpha   90.00
_cell.angle_beta   90.00
_cell.angle_gamma   90.00
#
_symmetry.space_group_name_H-M   'P 1'
#
loop_
_entity.id
_entity.type
_entity.pdbx_description
1 polymer ?
#
loop_
_entity_poly.entity_id
_entity_poly.type
_entity_poly.pdbx_seq_one_letter_code
_entity_poly.pdbx_strand_id
1 'polypeptide(L)'
;MTRDEVKTIFKILVYAYPQFEVSSEKVDIWHDLLADESFETVLANTKKHVKQKPFPPTIADLCRKEERPPYYDEYVYDPNAGEDWT
;
A
#
# COMPACT_ATOMS: atom_id res chain seq x y z
N MET A 1 -0.76 -15.57 -0.57
CA MET A 1 -0.86 -15.57 -2.06
C MET A 1 0.10 -16.58 -2.71
N THR A 2 -0.03 -16.85 -4.02
CA THR A 2 0.84 -17.76 -4.80
C THR A 2 2.03 -17.04 -5.46
N ARG A 3 3.06 -17.79 -5.86
CA ARG A 3 4.25 -17.23 -6.55
C ARG A 3 3.91 -16.53 -7.87
N ASP A 4 2.93 -17.04 -8.62
CA ASP A 4 2.54 -16.45 -9.92
C ASP A 4 1.74 -15.15 -9.74
N GLU A 5 0.99 -15.05 -8.64
CA GLU A 5 0.36 -13.80 -8.21
C GLU A 5 1.43 -12.74 -7.85
N VAL A 6 2.48 -13.10 -7.10
CA VAL A 6 3.60 -12.20 -6.80
C VAL A 6 4.29 -11.72 -8.08
N LYS A 7 4.54 -12.61 -9.05
CA LYS A 7 5.13 -12.22 -10.34
C LYS A 7 4.24 -11.24 -11.09
N THR A 8 2.92 -11.36 -10.97
CA THR A 8 1.96 -10.42 -11.56
C THR A 8 2.10 -9.02 -10.94
N ILE A 9 2.25 -8.95 -9.62
CA ILE A 9 2.54 -7.69 -8.91
C ILE A 9 3.86 -7.10 -9.37
N PHE A 10 4.92 -7.91 -9.42
CA PHE A 10 6.26 -7.48 -9.85
C PHE A 10 6.28 -6.98 -11.28
N LYS A 11 5.52 -7.59 -12.19
CA LYS A 11 5.39 -7.09 -13.57
C LYS A 11 4.95 -5.63 -13.57
N ILE A 12 3.94 -5.27 -12.78
CA ILE A 12 3.48 -3.87 -12.67
C ILE A 12 4.59 -2.98 -12.13
N LEU A 13 5.30 -3.42 -11.09
CA LEU A 13 6.38 -2.64 -10.48
C LEU A 13 7.56 -2.40 -11.43
N VAL A 14 7.97 -3.40 -12.22
CA VAL A 14 9.04 -3.26 -13.21
C VAL A 14 8.66 -2.24 -14.29
N TYR A 15 7.41 -2.25 -14.78
CA TYR A 15 6.96 -1.28 -15.77
C TYR A 15 6.76 0.13 -15.20
N ALA A 16 6.39 0.25 -13.92
CA ALA A 16 6.21 1.54 -13.25
C ALA A 16 7.54 2.16 -12.78
N TYR A 17 8.52 1.33 -12.43
CA TYR A 17 9.79 1.73 -11.82
C TYR A 17 10.97 1.08 -12.56
N PRO A 18 11.62 1.80 -13.49
CA PRO A 18 12.69 1.23 -14.34
C PRO A 18 13.88 0.64 -13.57
N GLN A 19 14.11 1.07 -12.34
CA GLN A 19 15.20 0.60 -11.47
C GLN A 19 14.79 -0.56 -10.56
N PHE A 20 13.53 -1.03 -10.64
CA PHE A 20 13.06 -2.13 -9.80
C PHE A 20 13.53 -3.47 -10.36
N GLU A 21 14.54 -4.05 -9.71
CA GLU A 21 15.09 -5.34 -10.10
C GLU A 21 14.29 -6.49 -9.48
N VAL A 22 14.13 -7.57 -10.25
CA VAL A 22 13.44 -8.80 -9.85
C VAL A 22 14.38 -9.98 -9.97
N SER A 23 14.48 -10.76 -8.90
CA SER A 23 15.16 -12.05 -8.86
C SER A 23 14.20 -13.14 -8.37
N SER A 24 14.54 -14.41 -8.60
CA SER A 24 13.74 -15.53 -8.07
C SER A 24 13.66 -15.47 -6.54
N GLU A 25 14.78 -15.20 -5.87
CA GLU A 25 14.85 -15.08 -4.41
C GLU A 25 13.94 -13.96 -3.89
N LYS A 26 13.87 -12.83 -4.60
CA LYS A 26 12.95 -11.74 -4.25
C LYS A 26 11.48 -12.14 -4.38
N VAL A 27 11.13 -12.94 -5.40
CA VAL A 27 9.78 -13.50 -5.54
C VAL A 27 9.48 -14.46 -4.38
N ASP A 28 10.44 -15.28 -3.98
CA ASP A 28 10.28 -16.27 -2.92
C ASP A 28 10.07 -15.62 -1.55
N ILE A 29 10.85 -14.59 -1.25
CA ILE A 29 10.72 -13.79 -0.02
C ILE A 29 9.36 -13.08 0.00
N TRP A 30 8.95 -12.45 -1.10
CA TRP A 30 7.67 -11.75 -1.15
C TRP A 30 6.47 -12.70 -1.08
N HIS A 31 6.59 -13.88 -1.66
CA HIS A 31 5.57 -14.93 -1.54
C HIS A 31 5.36 -15.35 -0.09
N ASP A 32 6.44 -15.55 0.66
CA ASP A 32 6.39 -15.92 2.08
C ASP A 32 5.79 -14.78 2.93
N LEU A 33 6.29 -13.55 2.75
CA LEU A 33 5.85 -12.39 3.53
C LEU A 33 4.43 -11.91 3.22
N LEU A 34 3.88 -12.29 2.07
CA LEU A 34 2.51 -12.00 1.67
C LEU A 34 1.61 -13.25 1.69
N ALA A 35 2.00 -14.28 2.46
CA ALA A 35 1.24 -15.52 2.57
C ALA A 35 -0.19 -15.27 3.08
N ASP A 36 -0.34 -14.41 4.09
CA ASP A 36 -1.61 -14.09 4.75
C ASP A 36 -2.45 -13.02 4.04
N GLU A 37 -1.86 -12.36 3.03
CA GLU A 37 -2.52 -11.30 2.28
C GLU A 37 -3.27 -11.84 1.05
N SER A 38 -4.42 -11.22 0.75
CA SER A 38 -5.19 -11.56 -0.43
C SER A 38 -4.59 -10.90 -1.68
N PHE A 39 -4.53 -11.65 -2.79
CA PHE A 39 -4.00 -11.13 -4.05
C PHE A 39 -4.76 -9.88 -4.53
N GLU A 40 -6.08 -9.86 -4.40
CA GLU A 40 -6.91 -8.73 -4.80
C GLU A 40 -6.57 -7.45 -4.03
N THR A 41 -6.40 -7.55 -2.70
CA THR A 41 -6.01 -6.43 -1.85
C THR A 41 -4.65 -5.87 -2.27
N VAL A 42 -3.64 -6.75 -2.39
CA VAL A 42 -2.28 -6.36 -2.75
C VAL A 42 -2.22 -5.78 -4.16
N LEU A 43 -2.97 -6.33 -5.11
CA LEU A 43 -3.07 -5.80 -6.48
C LEU A 43 -3.71 -4.41 -6.51
N ALA A 44 -4.78 -4.19 -5.75
CA ALA A 44 -5.43 -2.89 -5.65
C ALA A 44 -4.49 -1.85 -5.03
N ASN A 45 -3.81 -2.20 -3.94
CA ASN A 45 -2.82 -1.34 -3.28
C ASN A 45 -1.64 -1.02 -4.22
N THR A 46 -1.13 -2.02 -4.95
CA THR A 46 -0.06 -1.83 -5.95
C THR A 46 -0.48 -0.83 -7.00
N LYS A 47 -1.65 -1.02 -7.63
CA LYS A 47 -2.17 -0.10 -8.66
C LYS A 47 -2.39 1.31 -8.13
N LYS A 48 -2.79 1.44 -6.87
CA LYS A 48 -2.95 2.74 -6.21
C LYS A 48 -1.60 3.40 -5.97
N HIS A 49 -0.63 2.66 -5.43
CA HIS A 49 0.70 3.16 -5.10
C HIS A 49 1.42 3.70 -6.34
N VAL A 50 1.45 2.93 -7.43
CA VAL A 50 2.13 3.35 -8.69
C VAL A 50 1.54 4.62 -9.31
N LYS A 51 0.28 4.95 -9.02
CA LYS A 51 -0.35 6.19 -9.49
C LYS A 51 -0.01 7.40 -8.63
N GLN A 52 0.41 7.19 -7.39
CA GLN A 52 0.53 8.24 -6.37
C GLN A 52 1.97 8.47 -5.90
N LYS A 53 2.86 7.49 -6.08
CA LYS A 53 4.20 7.48 -5.48
C LYS A 53 5.27 7.29 -6.55
N PRO A 54 6.28 8.17 -6.61
CA PRO A 54 7.36 8.08 -7.60
C PRO A 54 8.40 6.99 -7.29
N PHE A 55 8.41 6.46 -6.06
CA PHE A 55 9.34 5.43 -5.62
C PHE A 55 8.65 4.07 -5.46
N PRO A 56 9.37 2.95 -5.69
CA PRO A 56 8.82 1.62 -5.50
C PRO A 56 8.26 1.41 -4.09
N PRO A 57 7.17 0.63 -3.94
CA PRO A 57 6.64 0.28 -2.64
C PRO A 57 7.56 -0.69 -1.91
N THR A 58 7.52 -0.61 -0.59
CA THR A 58 7.91 -1.71 0.30
C THR A 58 6.78 -2.75 0.38
N ILE A 59 7.04 -3.91 0.99
CA ILE A 59 6.01 -4.93 1.21
C ILE A 59 4.88 -4.37 2.09
N ALA A 60 5.25 -3.62 3.15
CA ALA A 60 4.31 -3.02 4.09
C ALA A 60 3.34 -2.02 3.42
N ASP A 61 3.81 -1.28 2.41
CA ASP A 61 2.95 -0.35 1.65
C ASP A 61 1.81 -1.07 0.90
N LEU A 62 1.98 -2.37 0.63
CA LEU A 62 1.04 -3.17 -0.15
C LEU A 62 0.15 -4.06 0.71
N CYS A 63 0.57 -4.37 1.94
CA CYS A 63 -0.25 -5.05 2.95
C CYS A 63 -1.46 -4.18 3.36
N ARG A 64 -2.39 -4.75 4.13
CA ARG A 64 -3.57 -3.99 4.62
C ARG A 64 -3.14 -2.67 5.27
N LYS A 65 -3.93 -1.62 5.00
CA LYS A 65 -3.71 -0.29 5.57
C LYS A 65 -3.70 -0.34 7.09
N GLU A 66 -2.87 0.52 7.68
CA GLU A 66 -3.09 1.01 9.05
C GLU A 66 -4.56 1.42 9.20
N GLU A 67 -5.27 0.74 10.09
CA GLU A 67 -6.56 1.20 10.55
C GLU A 67 -6.33 2.54 11.24
N ARG A 68 -6.83 3.63 10.64
CA ARG A 68 -6.76 4.95 11.26
C ARG A 68 -7.50 4.86 12.60
N PRO A 69 -6.84 5.09 13.75
CA PRO A 69 -7.52 5.02 15.03
C PRO A 69 -8.68 6.04 15.04
N PRO A 70 -9.86 5.67 15.57
CA PRO A 70 -11.08 6.47 15.48
C PRO A 70 -10.96 7.87 16.13
N TYR A 71 -9.96 8.07 16.99
CA TYR A 71 -9.68 9.35 17.63
C TYR A 71 -9.29 10.49 16.65
N TYR A 72 -8.88 10.18 15.42
CA TYR A 72 -8.53 11.20 14.42
C TYR A 72 -9.72 11.77 13.63
N ASP A 73 -10.93 11.23 13.80
CA ASP A 73 -12.14 11.77 13.17
C ASP A 73 -12.88 12.77 14.09
N GLU A 74 -12.49 12.89 15.37
CA GLU A 74 -13.15 13.76 16.36
C GLU A 74 -12.74 15.25 16.27
N TYR A 75 -11.58 15.57 15.69
CA TYR A 75 -11.17 16.97 15.48
C TYR A 75 -11.81 17.55 14.21
N VAL A 76 -13.15 17.63 14.20
CA VAL A 76 -13.83 18.53 13.27
C VAL A 76 -13.45 19.95 13.70
N TYR A 77 -12.62 20.62 12.91
CA TYR A 77 -12.41 22.05 13.06
C TYR A 77 -13.77 22.73 12.88
N ASP A 78 -14.40 23.13 13.99
CA ASP A 78 -15.55 23.99 13.98
C ASP A 78 -15.05 25.44 13.90
N PRO A 79 -15.10 26.09 12.73
CA PRO A 79 -14.66 27.48 12.56
C PRO A 79 -15.45 28.46 13.45
N ASN A 80 -16.58 28.04 14.01
CA ASN A 80 -17.45 28.87 14.83
C ASN A 80 -17.29 28.59 16.35
N ALA A 81 -16.45 27.62 16.75
CA ALA A 81 -16.22 27.29 18.17
C ALA A 81 -15.54 28.42 18.97
N GLY A 82 -15.11 29.50 18.30
CA GLY A 82 -14.56 30.70 18.93
C GLY A 82 -15.56 31.86 19.10
N GLU A 83 -16.80 31.76 18.62
CA GLU A 83 -17.74 32.90 18.56
C GLU A 83 -18.67 33.02 19.79
N ASP A 84 -18.62 32.11 20.76
CA ASP A 84 -19.56 32.06 21.89
C ASP A 84 -19.09 32.84 23.16
N TRP A 85 -18.22 33.84 22.99
CA TRP A 85 -17.63 34.62 24.11
C TRP A 85 -18.13 36.07 24.26
N THR A 86 -19.20 36.48 23.58
CA THR A 86 -19.80 37.83 23.77
C THR A 86 -21.30 37.86 23.52
#